data_AF-A0A956RCL2-F1
#
_entry.id   AF-A0A956RCL2-F1
#
_cell.length_a   1.000
_cell.length_b   1.000
_cell.length_c   1.000
_cell.angle_alpha   90.00
_cell.angle_beta   90.00
_cell.angle_gamma   90.00
#
_symmetry.space_group_name_H-M   'P 1'
#
loop_
_entity.id
_entity.type
_entity.pdbx_description
1 polymer ?
#
loop_
_entity_poly.entity_id
_entity_poly.type
_entity_poly.pdbx_seq_one_letter_code
_entity_poly.pdbx_strand_id
1 'polypeptide(L)'
;TDNNCNTFANARRLGIMYIIWNRRMFRMYDTDRGWSSYSGPSPHTDHVHFSLTRAGGAGQVSYWTRTFRAPRFSAASRTVRGLAVNPAFDRSTTGDFDGDGRDDLLWYRPGGEVDHVWYSAGGGRFVDSTRQVGGDYRVFAGDFNGDCVDDIFWYGPGPARDSIWLGTRNRTFRHLAVNVRGDYWPVV
;
A
#
# COMPACT_ATOMS: atom_id res chain seq x y z
N THR A 1 -4.02 2.05 7.43
CA THR A 1 -4.59 1.76 8.76
C THR A 1 -6.08 1.40 8.60
N ASP A 2 -6.81 0.95 9.63
CA ASP A 2 -8.27 0.79 9.54
C ASP A 2 -9.04 1.90 10.28
N ASN A 3 -10.37 1.92 10.12
CA ASN A 3 -11.30 2.86 10.78
C ASN A 3 -11.09 3.03 12.29
N ASN A 4 -10.47 2.05 12.96
CA ASN A 4 -10.24 2.05 14.40
C ASN A 4 -8.76 2.31 14.74
N CYS A 5 -8.01 2.97 13.84
CA CYS A 5 -6.59 3.25 14.01
C CYS A 5 -5.67 2.01 14.12
N ASN A 6 -6.16 0.82 13.76
CA ASN A 6 -5.32 -0.35 13.92
C ASN A 6 -4.39 -0.52 12.69
N THR A 7 -3.09 -0.66 12.92
CA THR A 7 -2.05 -0.83 11.89
C THR A 7 -2.18 -2.17 11.14
N PHE A 8 -1.48 -2.37 10.02
CA PHE A 8 -1.51 -3.65 9.27
C PHE A 8 -2.91 -4.09 8.78
N ALA A 9 -3.78 -3.13 8.45
CA ALA A 9 -5.15 -3.40 8.02
C ALA A 9 -5.21 -4.43 6.88
N ASN A 10 -4.34 -4.33 5.87
CA ASN A 10 -4.28 -5.28 4.76
C ASN A 10 -3.88 -6.70 5.19
N ALA A 11 -2.91 -6.84 6.09
CA ALA A 11 -2.51 -8.13 6.62
C ALA A 11 -3.64 -8.77 7.46
N ARG A 12 -4.35 -7.98 8.29
CA ARG A 12 -5.52 -8.44 9.03
C ARG A 12 -6.66 -8.87 8.10
N ARG A 13 -6.95 -8.08 7.07
CA ARG A 13 -7.99 -8.37 6.06
C ARG A 13 -7.68 -9.62 5.24
N LEU A 14 -6.41 -9.86 4.92
CA LEU A 14 -5.99 -11.10 4.27
C LEU A 14 -5.99 -12.30 5.24
N GLY A 15 -6.07 -12.04 6.55
CA GLY A 15 -6.01 -13.05 7.58
C GLY A 15 -4.62 -13.64 7.76
N ILE A 16 -3.56 -12.86 7.49
CA ILE A 16 -2.18 -13.27 7.77
C ILE A 16 -2.05 -13.62 9.24
N MET A 17 -1.45 -14.77 9.53
CA MET A 17 -1.05 -15.17 10.88
C MET A 17 0.43 -14.87 11.10
N TYR A 18 1.27 -15.24 10.14
CA TYR A 18 2.69 -14.90 10.14
C TYR A 18 3.29 -14.93 8.73
N ILE A 19 4.42 -14.25 8.56
CA ILE A 19 5.24 -14.24 7.34
C ILE A 19 6.67 -14.62 7.72
N ILE A 20 7.33 -15.47 6.93
CA ILE A 20 8.74 -15.84 7.12
C ILE A 20 9.51 -15.53 5.84
N TRP A 21 10.62 -14.81 5.99
CA TRP A 21 11.56 -14.48 4.92
C TRP A 21 12.96 -14.29 5.48
N ASN A 22 13.95 -14.83 4.78
CA ASN A 22 15.38 -14.62 5.06
C ASN A 22 15.76 -14.82 6.54
N ARG A 23 15.38 -15.98 7.10
CA ARG A 23 15.60 -16.35 8.52
C ARG A 23 14.96 -15.38 9.53
N ARG A 24 13.94 -14.63 9.13
CA ARG A 24 13.15 -13.75 9.99
C ARG A 24 11.67 -14.06 9.88
N MET A 25 10.93 -13.78 10.94
CA MET A 25 9.49 -14.01 11.01
C MET A 25 8.79 -12.78 11.59
N PHE A 26 7.67 -12.43 10.97
CA PHE A 26 6.69 -11.43 11.41
C PHE A 26 5.38 -12.13 11.79
N ARG A 27 4.65 -11.62 12.79
CA ARG A 27 3.49 -12.30 13.40
C ARG A 27 2.36 -11.28 13.59
N MET A 28 1.16 -11.60 13.12
CA MET A 28 0.00 -10.73 13.36
C MET A 28 -0.55 -10.77 14.78
N TYR A 29 -0.25 -11.84 15.51
CA TYR A 29 -0.66 -11.98 16.91
C TYR A 29 0.33 -11.35 17.90
N ASP A 30 1.44 -10.78 17.43
CA ASP A 30 2.51 -10.19 18.24
C ASP A 30 3.26 -9.14 17.40
N THR A 31 2.55 -8.08 17.03
CA THR A 31 3.06 -7.02 16.14
C THR A 31 4.20 -6.23 16.75
N ASP A 32 4.16 -6.02 18.06
CA ASP A 32 5.10 -5.17 18.78
C ASP A 32 6.51 -5.75 18.76
N ARG A 33 6.63 -7.08 18.61
CA ARG A 33 7.91 -7.77 18.43
C ARG A 33 8.56 -7.50 17.06
N GLY A 34 7.79 -7.09 16.07
CA GLY A 34 8.25 -6.89 14.70
C GLY A 34 8.91 -8.12 14.07
N TRP A 35 9.81 -7.88 13.10
CA TRP A 35 10.60 -8.92 12.45
C TRP A 35 11.70 -9.45 13.38
N SER A 36 11.53 -10.67 13.87
CA SER A 36 12.52 -11.34 14.74
C SER A 36 13.12 -12.58 14.08
N SER A 37 14.24 -13.06 14.61
CA SER A 37 14.94 -14.25 14.10
C SER A 37 14.04 -15.49 14.05
N TYR A 38 14.22 -16.30 13.01
CA TYR A 38 13.54 -17.58 12.79
C TYR A 38 14.57 -18.69 12.59
N SER A 39 14.39 -19.80 13.31
CA SER A 39 15.32 -20.93 13.34
C SER A 39 14.65 -22.27 13.01
N GLY A 40 13.56 -22.24 12.23
CA GLY A 40 12.88 -23.47 11.81
C GLY A 40 13.58 -24.18 10.64
N PRO A 41 13.03 -25.33 10.19
CA PRO A 41 13.73 -26.26 9.30
C PRO A 41 14.13 -25.69 7.93
N SER A 42 13.28 -24.83 7.35
CA SER A 42 13.59 -24.10 6.12
C SER A 42 14.03 -22.68 6.49
N PRO A 43 15.19 -22.19 6.04
CA PRO A 43 15.62 -20.82 6.34
C PRO A 43 14.86 -19.75 5.52
N HIS A 44 14.01 -20.16 4.56
CA HIS A 44 13.20 -19.26 3.72
C HIS A 44 14.03 -18.15 3.04
N THR A 45 15.22 -18.50 2.52
CA THR A 45 16.14 -17.55 1.87
C THR A 45 15.90 -17.43 0.36
N ASP A 46 15.10 -18.33 -0.20
CA ASP A 46 14.78 -18.45 -1.63
C ASP A 46 13.28 -18.29 -1.93
N HIS A 47 12.44 -18.25 -0.89
CA HIS A 47 11.01 -18.00 -1.01
C HIS A 47 10.46 -17.30 0.24
N VAL A 48 9.32 -16.62 0.08
CA VAL A 48 8.55 -16.06 1.20
C VAL A 48 7.45 -17.05 1.59
N HIS A 49 7.33 -17.36 2.88
CA HIS A 49 6.23 -18.17 3.39
C HIS A 49 5.17 -17.30 4.05
N PHE A 50 3.93 -17.45 3.61
CA PHE A 50 2.75 -16.85 4.22
C PHE A 50 1.94 -17.92 4.92
N SER A 51 1.65 -17.68 6.20
CA SER A 51 0.68 -18.47 6.94
C SER A 51 -0.55 -17.64 7.22
N LEU A 52 -1.71 -18.27 7.08
CA LEU A 52 -3.00 -17.64 7.27
C LEU A 52 -3.67 -18.22 8.52
N THR A 53 -4.46 -17.39 9.19
CA THR A 53 -5.46 -17.88 10.15
C THR A 53 -6.42 -18.82 9.44
N ARG A 54 -7.10 -19.70 10.19
CA ARG A 54 -8.09 -20.61 9.58
C ARG A 54 -9.17 -19.85 8.78
N ALA A 55 -9.63 -18.71 9.31
CA ALA A 55 -10.58 -17.85 8.61
C ALA A 55 -9.98 -17.18 7.37
N GLY A 56 -8.70 -16.77 7.42
CA GLY A 56 -7.94 -16.26 6.27
C GLY A 56 -7.80 -17.30 5.16
N GLY A 57 -7.33 -18.50 5.50
CA GLY A 57 -7.21 -19.62 4.56
C GLY A 57 -8.55 -20.10 4.00
N ALA A 58 -9.64 -19.91 4.75
CA ALA A 58 -11.00 -20.18 4.28
C ALA A 58 -11.65 -19.03 3.50
N GLY A 59 -10.96 -17.89 3.32
CA GLY A 59 -11.48 -16.71 2.62
C GLY A 59 -12.63 -16.00 3.34
N GLN A 60 -12.77 -16.18 4.66
CA GLN A 60 -13.86 -15.63 5.46
C GLN A 60 -13.60 -14.21 5.96
N VAL A 61 -12.33 -13.80 6.01
CA VAL A 61 -11.91 -12.46 6.47
C VAL A 61 -11.50 -11.53 5.33
N SER A 62 -11.34 -12.06 4.11
CA SER A 62 -11.07 -11.23 2.94
C SER A 62 -12.37 -10.61 2.43
N TYR A 63 -12.38 -9.31 2.12
CA TYR A 63 -13.53 -8.61 1.54
C TYR A 63 -13.94 -9.14 0.15
N TRP A 64 -13.27 -10.16 -0.37
CA TRP A 64 -13.64 -10.91 -1.57
C TRP A 64 -14.74 -11.93 -1.24
N THR A 65 -15.86 -11.46 -0.67
CA THR A 65 -17.04 -12.31 -0.35
C THR A 65 -17.85 -12.70 -1.59
N ARG A 66 -17.52 -12.14 -2.75
CA ARG A 66 -18.00 -12.58 -4.05
C ARG A 66 -16.87 -13.29 -4.78
N THR A 67 -17.18 -14.39 -5.46
CA THR A 67 -16.45 -14.80 -6.65
C THR A 67 -16.39 -13.58 -7.56
N PHE A 68 -15.29 -12.84 -7.49
CA PHE A 68 -15.04 -11.78 -8.42
C PHE A 68 -14.84 -12.52 -9.73
N ARG A 69 -15.86 -12.51 -10.60
CA ARG A 69 -15.54 -12.56 -12.02
C ARG A 69 -14.65 -11.35 -12.20
N ALA A 70 -13.34 -11.57 -12.19
CA ALA A 70 -12.38 -10.59 -12.66
C ALA A 70 -13.06 -9.98 -13.89
N PRO A 71 -13.32 -8.66 -13.90
CA PRO A 71 -13.68 -8.01 -15.14
C PRO A 71 -12.72 -8.59 -16.16
N ARG A 72 -13.23 -9.18 -17.23
CA ARG A 72 -12.36 -9.42 -18.36
C ARG A 72 -11.89 -8.03 -18.73
N PHE A 73 -10.69 -7.67 -18.28
CA PHE A 73 -9.96 -6.53 -18.78
C PHE A 73 -9.54 -6.96 -20.18
N SER A 74 -10.48 -6.92 -21.12
CA SER A 74 -10.05 -6.72 -22.50
C SER A 74 -9.37 -5.36 -22.49
N ALA A 75 -8.20 -5.27 -23.13
CA ALA A 75 -7.60 -3.99 -23.49
C ALA A 75 -8.47 -3.18 -24.48
N ALA A 76 -9.78 -3.44 -24.53
CA ALA A 76 -10.78 -2.56 -25.11
C ALA A 76 -11.27 -1.63 -23.99
N SER A 77 -10.47 -0.59 -23.74
CA SER A 77 -10.90 0.73 -23.27
C SER A 77 -12.22 0.75 -22.48
N ARG A 78 -12.23 0.17 -21.28
CA ARG A 78 -13.14 0.67 -20.24
C ARG A 78 -12.52 1.97 -19.76
N THR A 79 -12.88 3.06 -20.43
CA THR A 79 -12.57 4.41 -19.98
C THR A 79 -13.14 4.54 -18.57
N VAL A 80 -12.28 4.53 -17.55
CA VAL A 80 -12.60 5.33 -16.38
C VAL A 80 -12.63 6.75 -16.93
N ARG A 81 -13.84 7.32 -17.08
CA ARG A 81 -14.00 8.65 -17.68
C ARG A 81 -13.10 9.62 -16.92
N GLY A 82 -12.01 10.07 -17.56
CA GLY A 82 -11.05 11.00 -16.97
C GLY A 82 -9.61 10.49 -16.82
N LEU A 83 -9.29 9.19 -16.99
CA LEU A 83 -7.93 8.69 -16.79
C LEU A 83 -7.43 7.79 -17.94
N ALA A 84 -6.37 8.21 -18.63
CA ALA A 84 -5.59 7.37 -19.52
C ALA A 84 -4.50 6.64 -18.69
N VAL A 85 -4.91 5.62 -17.94
CA VAL A 85 -3.98 4.75 -17.20
C VAL A 85 -3.23 3.86 -18.20
N ASN A 86 -1.90 3.94 -18.21
CA ASN A 86 -1.00 3.07 -18.93
C ASN A 86 -0.29 2.16 -17.92
N PRO A 87 -0.79 0.92 -17.69
CA PRO A 87 -0.22 0.01 -16.70
C PRO A 87 1.24 -0.40 -16.98
N ALA A 88 1.81 -0.06 -18.15
CA ALA A 88 3.22 -0.26 -18.43
C ALA A 88 4.14 0.77 -17.72
N PHE A 89 3.61 1.94 -17.33
CA PHE A 89 4.38 3.02 -16.71
C PHE A 89 3.81 3.54 -15.39
N ASP A 90 2.53 3.26 -15.13
CA ASP A 90 1.85 3.74 -13.93
C ASP A 90 2.16 2.84 -12.74
N ARG A 91 2.62 3.45 -11.65
CA ARG A 91 2.78 2.81 -10.35
C ARG A 91 1.53 3.10 -9.54
N SER A 92 0.97 2.08 -8.90
CA SER A 92 -0.16 2.26 -7.99
C SER A 92 0.16 1.79 -6.59
N THR A 93 -0.41 2.48 -5.61
CA THR A 93 -0.39 2.07 -4.21
C THR A 93 -1.74 2.41 -3.59
N THR A 94 -2.07 1.70 -2.51
CA THR A 94 -3.32 1.88 -1.77
C THR A 94 -3.03 2.25 -0.32
N GLY A 95 -3.86 3.08 0.27
CA GLY A 95 -3.82 3.48 1.67
C GLY A 95 -5.04 4.30 2.02
N ASP A 96 -5.39 4.41 3.29
CA ASP A 96 -6.46 5.28 3.79
C ASP A 96 -5.92 6.72 3.93
N PHE A 97 -5.82 7.44 2.81
CA PHE A 97 -5.11 8.72 2.73
C PHE A 97 -5.95 9.90 3.27
N ASP A 98 -7.25 9.70 3.48
CA ASP A 98 -8.16 10.66 4.12
C ASP A 98 -8.75 10.20 5.46
N GLY A 99 -8.35 9.02 5.97
CA GLY A 99 -8.70 8.57 7.31
C GLY A 99 -10.18 8.21 7.48
N ASP A 100 -10.88 7.90 6.38
CA ASP A 100 -12.28 7.45 6.39
C ASP A 100 -12.42 5.91 6.55
N GLY A 101 -11.26 5.25 6.72
CA GLY A 101 -11.07 3.82 6.92
C GLY A 101 -11.42 2.95 5.73
N ARG A 102 -11.48 3.54 4.54
CA ARG A 102 -11.48 2.85 3.26
C ARG A 102 -10.11 3.03 2.62
N ASP A 103 -9.66 2.02 1.90
CA ASP A 103 -8.43 2.16 1.13
C ASP A 103 -8.73 2.99 -0.13
N ASP A 104 -7.97 4.06 -0.29
CA ASP A 104 -7.89 4.90 -1.48
C ASP A 104 -6.85 4.35 -2.45
N LEU A 105 -6.75 4.98 -3.62
CA LEU A 105 -5.82 4.56 -4.67
C LEU A 105 -5.02 5.75 -5.20
N LEU A 106 -3.70 5.63 -5.15
CA LEU A 106 -2.78 6.51 -5.84
C LEU A 106 -2.42 5.91 -7.20
N TRP A 107 -2.50 6.72 -8.24
CA TRP A 107 -1.93 6.49 -9.55
C TRP A 107 -0.80 7.49 -9.76
N TYR A 108 0.43 7.00 -9.78
CA TYR A 108 1.63 7.78 -9.97
C TYR A 108 2.29 7.43 -11.30
N ARG A 109 2.59 8.44 -12.11
CA ARG A 109 3.35 8.29 -13.35
C ARG A 109 4.69 8.99 -13.20
N PRO A 110 5.81 8.25 -13.19
CA PRO A 110 7.14 8.85 -13.18
C PRO A 110 7.30 9.86 -14.33
N GLY A 111 7.90 11.01 -14.04
CA GLY A 111 8.08 12.10 -14.99
C GLY A 111 7.31 13.36 -14.60
N GLY A 112 6.67 14.01 -15.57
CA GLY A 112 6.01 15.31 -15.38
C GLY A 112 4.51 15.31 -15.66
N GLU A 113 3.92 14.12 -15.87
CA GLU A 113 2.49 13.99 -16.11
C GLU A 113 1.68 14.17 -14.83
N VAL A 114 0.35 14.29 -14.98
CA VAL A 114 -0.56 14.46 -13.85
C VAL A 114 -0.76 13.11 -13.15
N ASP A 115 -0.60 13.14 -11.83
CA ASP A 115 -0.85 12.02 -10.93
C ASP A 115 -2.27 12.12 -10.36
N HIS A 116 -2.80 11.02 -9.84
CA HIS A 116 -4.18 10.97 -9.35
C HIS A 116 -4.28 10.26 -8.00
N VAL A 117 -5.01 10.85 -7.07
CA VAL A 117 -5.47 10.20 -5.85
C VAL A 117 -6.98 10.02 -5.95
N TRP A 118 -7.42 8.77 -5.92
CA TRP A 118 -8.81 8.38 -5.97
C TRP A 118 -9.28 8.03 -4.58
N TYR A 119 -10.03 8.94 -3.97
CA TYR A 119 -10.61 8.74 -2.65
C TYR A 119 -11.84 7.85 -2.75
N SER A 120 -11.88 6.76 -1.99
CA SER A 120 -12.97 5.80 -2.02
C SER A 120 -14.25 6.43 -1.47
N ALA A 121 -15.32 6.41 -2.26
CA ALA A 121 -16.66 6.78 -1.79
C ALA A 121 -17.49 5.55 -1.37
N GLY A 122 -16.86 4.37 -1.29
CA GLY A 122 -17.52 3.10 -1.04
C GLY A 122 -18.32 2.58 -2.24
N GLY A 123 -18.72 1.30 -2.18
CA GLY A 123 -19.51 0.66 -3.24
C GLY A 123 -18.82 0.63 -4.62
N GLY A 124 -17.48 0.72 -4.65
CA GLY A 124 -16.69 0.76 -5.88
C GLY A 124 -16.66 2.13 -6.57
N ARG A 125 -17.08 3.20 -5.91
CA ARG A 125 -17.04 4.58 -6.42
C ARG A 125 -15.81 5.32 -5.88
N PHE A 126 -15.30 6.28 -6.65
CA PHE A 126 -14.14 7.08 -6.28
C PHE A 126 -14.36 8.56 -6.63
N VAL A 127 -13.72 9.44 -5.86
CA VAL A 127 -13.58 10.87 -6.16
C VAL A 127 -12.14 11.13 -6.57
N ASP A 128 -11.94 11.59 -7.81
CA ASP A 128 -10.62 11.90 -8.35
C ASP A 128 -10.07 13.24 -7.82
N SER A 129 -8.77 13.26 -7.54
CA SER A 129 -8.03 14.45 -7.15
C SER A 129 -6.67 14.43 -7.81
N THR A 130 -6.37 15.45 -8.60
CA THR A 130 -5.11 15.52 -9.34
C THR A 130 -3.97 15.97 -8.45
N ARG A 131 -2.78 15.44 -8.71
CA ARG A 131 -1.51 15.78 -8.07
C ARG A 131 -0.44 15.92 -9.15
N GLN A 132 0.67 16.55 -8.79
CA GLN A 132 1.84 16.64 -9.65
C GLN A 132 3.08 16.46 -8.78
N VAL A 133 3.51 15.21 -8.66
CA VAL A 133 4.64 14.84 -7.80
C VAL A 133 5.96 15.17 -8.49
N GLY A 134 6.04 14.88 -9.80
CA GLY A 134 7.28 14.97 -10.55
C GLY A 134 8.24 13.81 -10.26
N GLY A 135 9.33 13.70 -11.03
CA GLY A 135 10.46 12.80 -10.70
C GLY A 135 10.18 11.31 -10.94
N ASP A 136 11.08 10.45 -10.45
CA ASP A 136 10.96 8.98 -10.54
C ASP A 136 11.17 8.35 -9.15
N TYR A 137 10.07 7.98 -8.52
CA TYR A 137 10.04 7.53 -7.13
C TYR A 137 9.44 6.15 -6.95
N ARG A 138 10.05 5.32 -6.11
CA ARG A 138 9.36 4.16 -5.54
C ARG A 138 8.41 4.65 -4.46
N VAL A 139 7.17 4.18 -4.50
CA VAL A 139 6.09 4.71 -3.65
C VAL A 139 5.69 3.67 -2.62
N PHE A 140 5.56 4.11 -1.37
CA PHE A 140 5.12 3.28 -0.25
C PHE A 140 4.02 4.00 0.51
N ALA A 141 3.01 3.26 0.97
CA ALA A 141 1.90 3.80 1.75
C ALA A 141 1.87 3.19 3.14
N GLY A 142 1.53 3.99 4.13
CA GLY A 142 1.33 3.57 5.51
C GLY A 142 1.34 4.75 6.47
N ASP A 143 0.75 4.57 7.65
CA ASP A 143 0.77 5.56 8.72
C ASP A 143 2.17 5.66 9.36
N PHE A 144 2.98 6.63 8.91
CA PHE A 144 4.35 6.82 9.35
C PHE A 144 4.45 7.79 10.55
N ASN A 145 3.41 8.59 10.79
CA ASN A 145 3.38 9.60 11.83
C ASN A 145 2.51 9.21 13.06
N GLY A 146 1.72 8.14 12.96
CA GLY A 146 0.86 7.60 14.02
C GLY A 146 -0.48 8.33 14.20
N ASP A 147 -0.96 9.08 13.21
CA ASP A 147 -2.20 9.88 13.30
C ASP A 147 -3.46 9.17 12.75
N CYS A 148 -3.31 7.90 12.42
CA CYS A 148 -4.30 7.00 11.83
C CYS A 148 -4.72 7.33 10.40
N VAL A 149 -4.02 8.23 9.72
CA VAL A 149 -4.17 8.46 8.29
C VAL A 149 -2.93 7.88 7.61
N ASP A 150 -3.13 7.08 6.56
CA ASP A 150 -1.97 6.57 5.83
C ASP A 150 -1.26 7.74 5.12
N ASP A 151 0.06 7.72 5.20
CA ASP A 151 0.95 8.67 4.54
C ASP A 151 1.55 8.02 3.28
N ILE A 152 2.24 8.82 2.46
CA ILE A 152 2.95 8.34 1.26
C ILE A 152 4.44 8.65 1.40
N PHE A 153 5.29 7.64 1.33
CA PHE A 153 6.73 7.79 1.25
C PHE A 153 7.22 7.67 -0.20
N TRP A 154 7.83 8.74 -0.68
CA TRP A 154 8.44 8.89 -1.99
C TRP A 154 9.95 8.67 -1.87
N TYR A 155 10.40 7.49 -2.26
CA TYR A 155 11.82 7.13 -2.24
C TYR A 155 12.44 7.32 -3.63
N GLY A 156 13.41 8.20 -3.73
CA GLY A 156 14.14 8.48 -4.96
C GLY A 156 15.52 7.81 -4.92
N PRO A 157 15.77 6.74 -5.69
CA PRO A 157 17.07 6.07 -5.65
C PRO A 157 18.24 7.01 -5.99
N GLY A 158 19.37 6.85 -5.28
CA GLY A 158 20.58 7.63 -5.51
C GLY A 158 20.51 9.06 -4.97
N PRO A 159 20.76 10.11 -5.78
CA PRO A 159 20.85 11.50 -5.30
C PRO A 159 19.50 12.22 -5.23
N ALA A 160 18.40 11.56 -5.62
CA ALA A 160 17.08 12.15 -5.57
C ALA A 160 16.68 12.43 -4.10
N ARG A 161 15.84 13.45 -3.90
CA ARG A 161 15.37 13.81 -2.56
C ARG A 161 14.18 12.95 -2.19
N ASP A 162 14.24 12.33 -1.03
CA ASP A 162 13.09 11.61 -0.50
C ASP A 162 12.09 12.58 0.15
N SER A 163 10.83 12.18 0.18
CA SER A 163 9.82 12.93 0.93
C SER A 163 8.73 12.03 1.48
N ILE A 164 8.15 12.44 2.60
CA ILE A 164 6.90 11.87 3.10
C ILE A 164 5.80 12.90 2.89
N TRP A 165 4.72 12.49 2.25
CA TRP A 165 3.48 13.23 2.15
C TRP A 165 2.56 12.73 3.25
N LEU A 166 2.39 13.55 4.29
CA LEU A 166 1.57 13.18 5.42
C LEU A 166 0.10 13.38 5.09
N GLY A 167 -0.68 12.31 5.17
CA GLY A 167 -2.10 12.29 4.86
C GLY A 167 -2.89 13.18 5.79
N THR A 168 -4.08 13.60 5.37
CA THR A 168 -4.95 14.43 6.21
C THR A 168 -6.42 14.15 5.92
N ARG A 169 -7.26 14.30 6.94
CA ARG A 169 -8.72 14.04 6.84
C ARG A 169 -9.48 14.98 5.92
N ASN A 170 -8.83 16.04 5.42
CA ASN A 170 -9.38 16.97 4.43
C ASN A 170 -8.81 16.72 3.02
N ARG A 171 -8.28 15.52 2.74
CA ARG A 171 -7.79 15.11 1.41
C ARG A 171 -6.63 15.96 0.89
N THR A 172 -5.81 16.45 1.81
CA THR A 172 -4.57 17.18 1.52
C THR A 172 -3.35 16.40 1.99
N PHE A 173 -2.16 16.83 1.59
CA PHE A 173 -0.91 16.26 2.08
C PHE A 173 -0.01 17.34 2.64
N ARG A 174 0.59 17.11 3.81
CA ARG A 174 1.68 17.95 4.33
C ARG A 174 3.02 17.33 3.93
N HIS A 175 3.85 18.09 3.23
CA HIS A 175 5.10 17.56 2.68
C HIS A 175 6.23 17.69 3.71
N LEU A 176 6.88 16.58 4.04
CA LEU A 176 8.06 16.51 4.87
C LEU A 176 9.23 16.04 4.01
N ALA A 177 10.27 16.87 3.89
CA ALA A 177 11.51 16.46 3.26
C ALA A 177 12.24 15.45 4.16
N VAL A 178 12.66 14.33 3.60
CA VAL A 178 13.42 13.30 4.31
C VAL A 178 14.72 13.05 3.53
N ASN A 179 15.78 12.66 4.23
CA ASN A 179 17.03 12.28 3.60
C ASN A 179 17.41 10.89 4.10
N VAL A 180 17.12 9.86 3.30
CA VAL A 180 17.51 8.50 3.62
C VAL A 180 18.89 8.27 2.99
N ARG A 181 19.95 8.26 3.81
CA ARG A 181 21.33 8.14 3.30
C ARG A 181 21.67 6.69 2.94
N GLY A 182 21.77 6.36 1.64
CA GLY A 182 22.15 5.04 1.12
C GLY A 182 21.06 4.37 0.27
N ASP A 183 21.34 3.21 -0.33
CA ASP A 183 20.35 2.43 -1.07
C ASP A 183 19.56 1.52 -0.11
N TYR A 184 18.28 1.80 0.08
CA TYR A 184 17.40 0.95 0.89
C TYR A 184 16.44 0.18 0.00
N TRP A 185 16.24 -1.09 0.34
CA TRP A 185 15.08 -1.86 -0.08
C TRP A 185 14.06 -1.76 1.03
N PRO A 186 13.14 -0.77 0.99
CA PRO A 186 12.04 -0.73 1.93
C PRO A 186 11.22 -2.01 1.79
N VAL A 187 11.11 -2.73 2.90
CA VAL A 187 10.27 -3.92 3.02
C VAL A 187 8.95 -3.41 3.58
N VAL A 188 7.95 -3.23 2.73
CA VAL A 188 6.55 -3.04 3.15
C VAL A 188 5.88 -4.40 3.19
#